data_AF-A0A0A9W6I5-F1
#
_entry.id   AF-A0A0A9W6I5-F1
#
_cell.length_a   1.000
_cell.length_b   1.000
_cell.length_c   1.000
_cell.angle_alpha   90.00
_cell.angle_beta   90.00
_cell.angle_gamma   90.00
#
_symmetry.space_group_name_H-M   'P 1'
#
loop_
_entity.id
_entity.type
_entity.pdbx_description
1 polymer ?
#
loop_
_entity_poly.entity_id
_entity_poly.type
_entity_poly.pdbx_seq_one_letter_code
_entity_poly.pdbx_strand_id
1 'polypeptide(L)'
;MNKSKYIIAKLCKLESQTIFLSRCRKYNVVPKHLQSIHKSSTQCIDKNFTKYEQVYKRIIGFINMLISNEIAYTNQKISNTKIKLEALERSTDRYRLTQPISIITEILSEFRTKVTESCNHAHNKKFHFLAKKQNIIINKQTDTNQELRVINKSNTFVPEAILNLLEAHTKTNIELPIEENEIISLVTNVENTLSEQEFEEEEKIKIRNEIVDTIYRTKASKGKLNDKNLRTNKENLKKLRTFFKENPNIIVIQADKAQQNVILDREDYNSMFTDMLSDTTKFAKLDKDPTDTINKKVDKFVQKLIDNKCINKLSRNKLFNRHSTAPKLYGKLKTHKIPNKLRPVVSNYNGPTQKLAKWYMNILKPFTTNNPFDVVNAQTLTKKLTNTYVKDPYKLISLDVEALYPSLRTDHAIRVIKREWDTIKTNSPIKNLDQFLEGIKLCCNQGYLKFNNVYYRQTSGQQM
;
A
#
# COMPACT_ATOMS: atom_id res chain seq x y z
N MET A 1 32.27 11.90 0.22
CA MET A 1 32.14 10.53 0.77
C MET A 1 31.74 10.48 2.26
N ASN A 2 32.44 11.16 3.18
CA ASN A 2 32.20 11.03 4.64
C ASN A 2 30.75 11.31 5.08
N LYS A 3 30.10 12.33 4.49
CA LYS A 3 28.64 12.58 4.58
C LYS A 3 27.84 11.26 4.45
N SER A 4 27.96 10.60 3.31
CA SER A 4 27.28 9.35 2.94
C SER A 4 27.66 8.16 3.84
N LYS A 5 28.93 8.02 4.24
CA LYS A 5 29.34 6.99 5.20
C LYS A 5 28.67 7.19 6.58
N TYR A 6 28.59 8.44 7.08
CA TYR A 6 27.81 8.75 8.29
C TYR A 6 26.29 8.56 8.09
N ILE A 7 25.76 8.80 6.88
CA ILE A 7 24.36 8.47 6.52
C ILE A 7 24.11 6.97 6.73
N ILE A 8 24.84 6.15 5.98
CA ILE A 8 24.71 4.71 5.94
C ILE A 8 24.93 4.09 7.32
N ALA A 9 25.93 4.54 8.08
CA ALA A 9 26.17 4.02 9.43
C ALA A 9 25.02 4.28 10.41
N LYS A 10 24.25 5.37 10.26
CA LYS A 10 23.05 5.62 11.11
C LYS A 10 21.85 4.79 10.65
N LEU A 11 21.70 4.57 9.33
CA LEU A 11 20.73 3.62 8.78
C LEU A 11 20.99 2.20 9.33
N CYS A 12 22.18 1.66 9.12
CA CYS A 12 22.57 0.32 9.58
C CYS A 12 22.33 0.14 11.08
N LYS A 13 22.72 1.12 11.90
CA LYS A 13 22.47 1.10 13.35
C LYS A 13 20.99 1.02 13.70
N LEU A 14 20.12 1.74 12.99
CA LEU A 14 18.67 1.68 13.20
C LEU A 14 18.07 0.36 12.69
N GLU A 15 18.44 -0.10 11.49
CA GLU A 15 17.99 -1.40 10.94
C GLU A 15 18.38 -2.56 11.87
N SER A 16 19.63 -2.61 12.33
CA SER A 16 20.10 -3.57 13.33
C SER A 16 19.44 -3.37 14.71
N GLN A 17 19.05 -2.14 15.10
CA GLN A 17 18.31 -1.89 16.34
C GLN A 17 16.89 -2.46 16.27
N THR A 18 16.16 -2.31 15.16
CA THR A 18 14.86 -3.01 14.97
C THR A 18 15.04 -4.52 15.07
N ILE A 19 16.06 -5.10 14.43
CA ILE A 19 16.32 -6.55 14.49
C ILE A 19 16.64 -6.99 15.93
N PHE A 20 17.47 -6.21 16.64
CA PHE A 20 17.79 -6.42 18.06
C PHE A 20 16.54 -6.39 18.94
N LEU A 21 15.72 -5.33 18.84
CA LEU A 21 14.48 -5.17 19.60
C LEU A 21 13.48 -6.28 19.29
N SER A 22 13.39 -6.71 18.03
CA SER A 22 12.47 -7.78 17.61
C SER A 22 12.88 -9.13 18.21
N ARG A 23 14.18 -9.41 18.33
CA ARG A 23 14.70 -10.59 19.04
C ARG A 23 14.56 -10.46 20.55
N CYS A 24 14.77 -9.26 21.12
CA CYS A 24 14.46 -8.97 22.51
C CYS A 24 13.00 -9.31 22.85
N ARG A 25 12.04 -8.88 22.02
CA ARG A 25 10.63 -9.27 22.16
C ARG A 25 10.40 -10.77 21.95
N LYS A 26 10.97 -11.41 20.90
CA LYS A 26 10.75 -12.86 20.64
C LYS A 26 11.22 -13.75 21.81
N TYR A 27 12.32 -13.38 22.47
CA TYR A 27 12.96 -14.18 23.52
C TYR A 27 12.85 -13.55 24.93
N ASN A 28 11.98 -12.55 25.13
CA ASN A 28 11.79 -11.80 26.39
C ASN A 28 13.08 -11.20 27.00
N VAL A 29 14.11 -10.92 26.19
CA VAL A 29 15.39 -10.35 26.64
C VAL A 29 15.27 -8.83 26.77
N VAL A 30 15.33 -8.27 27.98
CA VAL A 30 15.03 -6.84 28.22
C VAL A 30 16.20 -5.92 27.79
N PRO A 31 15.98 -4.92 26.90
CA PRO A 31 16.98 -3.94 26.49
C PRO A 31 17.51 -3.06 27.63
N LYS A 32 18.80 -2.67 27.58
CA LYS A 32 19.48 -1.94 28.69
C LYS A 32 18.79 -0.62 29.11
N HIS A 33 18.13 0.09 28.19
CA HIS A 33 17.40 1.33 28.51
C HIS A 33 16.02 1.11 29.14
N LEU A 34 15.48 -0.12 29.05
CA LEU A 34 14.27 -0.55 29.77
C LEU A 34 14.62 -1.37 31.03
N GLN A 35 15.91 -1.58 31.33
CA GLN A 35 16.36 -2.26 32.53
C GLN A 35 16.25 -1.41 33.80
N SER A 36 16.08 -0.08 33.71
CA SER A 36 15.66 0.74 34.85
C SER A 36 14.26 0.32 35.29
N ILE A 37 13.27 0.41 34.39
CA ILE A 37 11.88 -0.03 34.59
C ILE A 37 11.87 -1.46 35.14
N HIS A 38 12.49 -2.42 34.45
CA HIS A 38 12.54 -3.80 34.90
C HIS A 38 13.18 -3.96 36.28
N LYS A 39 14.26 -3.23 36.61
CA LYS A 39 14.91 -3.32 37.94
C LYS A 39 14.05 -2.71 39.03
N SER A 40 13.53 -1.51 38.85
CA SER A 40 12.65 -0.86 39.83
C SER A 40 11.44 -1.75 40.13
N SER A 41 10.86 -2.37 39.10
CA SER A 41 9.75 -3.32 39.26
C SER A 41 10.16 -4.75 39.67
N THR A 42 11.45 -5.07 39.87
CA THR A 42 11.89 -6.40 40.36
C THR A 42 12.74 -6.36 41.63
N GLN A 43 13.24 -5.20 42.08
CA GLN A 43 13.90 -5.06 43.38
C GLN A 43 12.93 -5.22 44.56
N CYS A 44 11.63 -4.98 44.33
CA CYS A 44 10.56 -5.23 45.31
C CYS A 44 9.98 -6.66 45.24
N ILE A 45 10.56 -7.55 44.41
CA ILE A 45 10.06 -8.92 44.23
C ILE A 45 11.02 -9.92 44.87
N ASP A 46 10.67 -10.38 46.07
CA ASP A 46 11.17 -11.66 46.55
C ASP A 46 10.49 -12.80 45.75
N LYS A 47 11.27 -13.82 45.39
CA LYS A 47 10.90 -14.80 44.35
C LYS A 47 9.95 -15.90 44.82
N ASN A 48 9.67 -15.97 46.12
CA ASN A 48 8.96 -17.08 46.75
C ASN A 48 7.43 -16.89 46.85
N PHE A 49 6.86 -15.82 46.29
CA PHE A 49 5.44 -15.49 46.42
C PHE A 49 4.71 -15.35 45.07
N THR A 50 3.72 -16.22 44.83
CA THR A 50 2.93 -16.34 43.58
C THR A 50 2.20 -15.06 43.15
N LYS A 51 1.84 -14.16 44.07
CA LYS A 51 1.24 -12.85 43.73
C LYS A 51 2.18 -12.01 42.84
N TYR A 52 3.49 -12.03 43.11
CA TYR A 52 4.45 -11.25 42.33
C TYR A 52 4.76 -11.86 40.96
N GLU A 53 4.51 -13.16 40.75
CA GLU A 53 4.68 -13.79 39.44
C GLU A 53 3.69 -13.23 38.40
N GLN A 54 2.46 -12.94 38.82
CA GLN A 54 1.44 -12.30 37.97
C GLN A 54 1.80 -10.84 37.66
N VAL A 55 2.31 -10.10 38.66
CA VAL A 55 2.82 -8.73 38.50
C VAL A 55 4.00 -8.72 37.52
N TYR A 56 4.97 -9.64 37.67
CA TYR A 56 6.09 -9.82 36.76
C TYR A 56 5.64 -10.12 35.32
N LYS A 57 4.67 -11.02 35.13
CA LYS A 57 4.07 -11.30 33.81
C LYS A 57 3.44 -10.05 33.17
N ARG A 58 2.73 -9.21 33.95
CA ARG A 58 2.17 -7.93 33.47
C ARG A 58 3.28 -6.91 33.12
N ILE A 59 4.32 -6.79 33.93
CA ILE A 59 5.49 -5.92 33.66
C ILE A 59 6.21 -6.34 32.36
N ILE A 60 6.47 -7.64 32.17
CA ILE A 60 7.07 -8.16 30.94
C ILE A 60 6.14 -7.94 29.73
N GLY A 61 4.83 -8.06 29.90
CA GLY A 61 3.84 -7.69 28.88
C GLY A 61 3.92 -6.21 28.48
N PHE A 62 3.95 -5.30 29.46
CA PHE A 62 4.10 -3.86 29.23
C PHE A 62 5.46 -3.50 28.58
N ILE A 63 6.57 -4.11 29.03
CA ILE A 63 7.88 -3.96 28.41
C ILE A 63 7.86 -4.47 26.95
N ASN A 64 7.19 -5.58 26.66
CA ASN A 64 7.03 -6.07 25.28
C ASN A 64 6.15 -5.15 24.41
N MET A 65 5.16 -4.47 25.00
CA MET A 65 4.39 -3.41 24.33
C MET A 65 5.26 -2.18 24.05
N LEU A 66 6.05 -1.70 25.02
CA LEU A 66 7.01 -0.61 24.83
C LEU A 66 8.06 -0.94 23.77
N ILE A 67 8.61 -2.16 23.77
CA ILE A 67 9.52 -2.65 22.72
C ILE A 67 8.81 -2.69 21.36
N SER A 68 7.52 -3.02 21.31
CA SER A 68 6.74 -2.99 20.05
C SER A 68 6.54 -1.58 19.53
N ASN A 69 6.30 -0.62 20.42
CA ASN A 69 6.19 0.80 20.08
C ASN A 69 7.57 1.39 19.70
N GLU A 70 8.65 0.97 20.36
CA GLU A 70 10.03 1.31 19.96
C GLU A 70 10.38 0.67 18.61
N ILE A 71 9.92 -0.55 18.29
CA ILE A 71 10.05 -1.15 16.95
C ILE A 71 9.27 -0.34 15.92
N ALA A 72 8.02 0.05 16.20
CA ALA A 72 7.22 0.88 15.30
C ALA A 72 7.86 2.25 15.05
N TYR A 73 8.33 2.92 16.10
CA TYR A 73 9.01 4.22 16.03
C TYR A 73 10.44 4.11 15.46
N THR A 74 11.15 3.01 15.68
CA THR A 74 12.45 2.73 15.04
C THR A 74 12.25 2.39 13.56
N ASN A 75 11.17 1.71 13.19
CA ASN A 75 10.75 1.51 11.81
C ASN A 75 10.29 2.83 11.18
N GLN A 76 9.66 3.75 11.93
CA GLN A 76 9.43 5.12 11.50
C GLN A 76 10.74 5.94 11.43
N LYS A 77 11.80 5.56 12.17
CA LYS A 77 13.16 6.11 12.02
C LYS A 77 13.91 5.51 10.84
N ILE A 78 13.73 4.23 10.49
CA ILE A 78 14.26 3.55 9.28
C ILE A 78 13.47 3.95 8.02
N SER A 79 12.18 4.22 8.16
CA SER A 79 11.33 4.91 7.17
C SER A 79 11.39 6.44 7.34
N ASN A 80 12.23 6.90 8.28
CA ASN A 80 12.97 8.14 8.21
C ASN A 80 14.42 7.89 7.73
N THR A 81 14.69 6.78 7.02
CA THR A 81 15.99 6.41 6.42
C THR A 81 15.89 5.59 5.09
N LYS A 82 14.73 5.64 4.40
CA LYS A 82 14.34 5.13 3.05
C LYS A 82 13.84 6.00 1.82
N ILE A 83 12.90 6.95 1.50
CA ILE A 83 11.90 8.06 1.85
C ILE A 83 12.31 9.60 1.80
N LYS A 84 12.40 10.45 2.84
CA LYS A 84 13.04 11.83 2.89
C LYS A 84 14.57 11.99 2.64
N LEU A 85 15.06 12.00 1.40
CA LEU A 85 16.46 12.40 1.04
C LEU A 85 16.59 12.68 -0.46
N GLU A 86 15.89 13.72 -0.94
CA GLU A 86 16.33 14.56 -2.07
C GLU A 86 17.76 15.17 -1.94
N ALA A 87 18.61 14.75 -0.99
CA ALA A 87 19.50 15.69 -0.26
C ALA A 87 20.95 15.27 0.15
N LEU A 88 21.52 14.11 -0.22
CA LEU A 88 23.01 13.94 -0.25
C LEU A 88 23.67 13.37 -1.53
N GLU A 89 23.32 12.16 -2.02
CA GLU A 89 24.03 11.50 -3.16
C GLU A 89 23.69 12.07 -4.56
N ARG A 90 22.44 12.18 -5.05
CA ARG A 90 22.04 13.08 -6.20
C ARG A 90 22.14 14.60 -5.93
N SER A 91 23.08 14.97 -5.08
CA SER A 91 23.67 16.31 -5.01
C SER A 91 25.16 16.21 -5.30
N THR A 92 25.80 15.10 -4.91
CA THR A 92 27.01 14.59 -5.58
C THR A 92 26.78 14.36 -7.08
N ASP A 93 25.65 13.78 -7.55
CA ASP A 93 25.35 13.68 -9.00
C ASP A 93 25.29 15.05 -9.73
N ARG A 94 25.11 16.18 -9.01
CA ARG A 94 24.96 17.52 -9.61
C ARG A 94 26.25 18.32 -9.70
N TYR A 95 27.25 18.01 -8.89
CA TYR A 95 28.59 18.56 -9.02
C TYR A 95 29.47 17.52 -9.72
N ARG A 96 29.99 17.84 -10.91
CA ARG A 96 30.92 16.98 -11.66
C ARG A 96 32.24 16.81 -10.89
N LEU A 97 32.28 15.91 -9.91
CA LEU A 97 33.53 15.41 -9.37
C LEU A 97 34.09 14.36 -10.32
N THR A 98 35.37 14.51 -10.65
CA THR A 98 36.09 13.86 -11.77
C THR A 98 36.50 12.41 -11.51
N GLN A 99 35.74 11.68 -10.69
CA GLN A 99 36.01 10.29 -10.33
C GLN A 99 34.75 9.42 -10.57
N PRO A 100 34.89 8.17 -11.06
CA PRO A 100 33.74 7.35 -11.45
C PRO A 100 32.73 7.16 -10.31
N ILE A 101 31.50 7.60 -10.55
CA ILE A 101 30.39 7.52 -9.58
C ILE A 101 30.11 6.05 -9.19
N SER A 102 30.38 5.09 -10.08
CA SER A 102 30.35 3.64 -9.82
C SER A 102 31.18 3.26 -8.59
N ILE A 103 32.49 3.54 -8.62
CA ILE A 103 33.45 3.20 -7.55
C ILE A 103 33.00 3.79 -6.20
N ILE A 104 32.49 5.04 -6.21
CA ILE A 104 31.99 5.67 -4.99
C ILE A 104 30.72 4.98 -4.47
N THR A 105 29.77 4.59 -5.34
CA THR A 105 28.58 3.83 -4.92
C THR A 105 28.93 2.40 -4.46
N GLU A 106 29.95 1.78 -5.05
CA GLU A 106 30.44 0.46 -4.70
C GLU A 106 31.07 0.47 -3.30
N ILE A 107 32.05 1.34 -3.06
CA ILE A 107 32.67 1.58 -1.74
C ILE A 107 31.64 1.96 -0.67
N LEU A 108 30.58 2.70 -1.03
CA LEU A 108 29.48 3.01 -0.10
C LEU A 108 28.58 1.80 0.16
N SER A 109 28.38 0.91 -0.82
CA SER A 109 27.60 -0.32 -0.66
C SER A 109 28.36 -1.38 0.13
N GLU A 110 29.67 -1.58 -0.11
CA GLU A 110 30.53 -2.40 0.74
C GLU A 110 30.57 -1.86 2.17
N PHE A 111 30.73 -0.54 2.33
CA PHE A 111 30.67 0.09 3.64
C PHE A 111 29.29 -0.10 4.31
N ARG A 112 28.19 -0.12 3.53
CA ARG A 112 26.86 -0.47 4.06
C ARG A 112 26.81 -1.93 4.51
N THR A 113 27.32 -2.86 3.72
CA THR A 113 27.37 -4.30 4.07
C THR A 113 28.21 -4.49 5.33
N LYS A 114 29.47 -4.04 5.32
CA LYS A 114 30.42 -4.13 6.45
C LYS A 114 29.94 -3.46 7.72
N VAL A 115 29.22 -2.33 7.64
CA VAL A 115 28.61 -1.68 8.82
C VAL A 115 27.30 -2.34 9.23
N THR A 116 26.51 -2.91 8.32
CA THR A 116 25.35 -3.76 8.67
C THR A 116 25.80 -5.02 9.37
N GLU A 117 26.82 -5.71 8.87
CA GLU A 117 27.44 -6.88 9.47
C GLU A 117 28.05 -6.54 10.83
N SER A 118 28.83 -5.46 10.92
CA SER A 118 29.40 -5.00 12.21
C SER A 118 28.30 -4.64 13.22
N CYS A 119 27.25 -3.93 12.80
CA CYS A 119 26.12 -3.59 13.67
C CYS A 119 25.27 -4.81 14.05
N ASN A 120 25.08 -5.77 13.15
CA ASN A 120 24.40 -7.04 13.43
C ASN A 120 25.25 -7.92 14.33
N HIS A 121 26.56 -8.03 14.13
CA HIS A 121 27.49 -8.77 14.99
C HIS A 121 27.57 -8.16 16.39
N ALA A 122 27.66 -6.83 16.49
CA ALA A 122 27.60 -6.11 17.76
C ALA A 122 26.25 -6.29 18.45
N HIS A 123 25.13 -6.21 17.73
CA HIS A 123 23.80 -6.46 18.31
C HIS A 123 23.56 -7.94 18.65
N ASN A 124 24.11 -8.88 17.90
CA ASN A 124 24.08 -10.32 18.22
C ASN A 124 24.88 -10.58 19.50
N LYS A 125 26.12 -10.08 19.59
CA LYS A 125 26.94 -10.16 20.82
C LYS A 125 26.24 -9.49 22.00
N LYS A 126 25.66 -8.30 21.82
CA LYS A 126 24.85 -7.61 22.84
C LYS A 126 23.62 -8.41 23.26
N PHE A 127 22.90 -9.01 22.31
CA PHE A 127 21.72 -9.84 22.56
C PHE A 127 22.07 -11.12 23.33
N HIS A 128 23.07 -11.87 22.89
CA HIS A 128 23.52 -13.08 23.59
C HIS A 128 24.17 -12.77 24.95
N PHE A 129 24.88 -11.65 25.09
CA PHE A 129 25.39 -11.18 26.39
C PHE A 129 24.25 -10.79 27.35
N LEU A 130 23.24 -10.09 26.86
CA LEU A 130 22.05 -9.75 27.67
C LEU A 130 21.25 -10.98 28.06
N ALA A 131 21.03 -11.91 27.13
CA ALA A 131 20.36 -13.18 27.39
C ALA A 131 21.13 -14.02 28.42
N LYS A 132 22.46 -14.16 28.27
CA LYS A 132 23.31 -14.86 29.25
C LYS A 132 23.28 -14.15 30.62
N LYS A 133 23.27 -12.81 30.67
CA LYS A 133 23.14 -12.05 31.92
C LYS A 133 21.73 -12.11 32.55
N GLN A 134 20.72 -12.50 31.78
CA GLN A 134 19.33 -12.69 32.21
C GLN A 134 18.96 -14.17 32.37
N ASN A 135 19.93 -15.09 32.23
CA ASN A 135 19.76 -16.55 32.26
C ASN A 135 18.71 -17.09 31.24
N ILE A 136 18.55 -16.43 30.10
CA ILE A 136 17.60 -16.80 29.05
C ILE A 136 18.25 -17.79 28.06
N ILE A 137 17.69 -18.99 27.97
CA ILE A 137 18.10 -20.03 27.02
C ILE A 137 17.53 -19.70 25.63
N ILE A 138 18.38 -19.67 24.60
CA ILE A 138 17.99 -19.35 23.22
C ILE A 138 18.14 -20.60 22.34
N ASN A 139 17.05 -21.34 22.17
CA ASN A 139 17.01 -22.46 21.24
C ASN A 139 16.98 -21.93 19.79
N LYS A 140 17.87 -22.47 18.94
CA LYS A 140 17.84 -22.26 17.48
C LYS A 140 16.80 -23.18 16.85
N GLN A 141 15.60 -22.68 16.62
CA GLN A 141 14.62 -23.32 15.73
C GLN A 141 14.15 -22.33 14.66
N THR A 142 14.02 -22.86 13.45
CA THR A 142 13.69 -22.14 12.20
C THR A 142 12.27 -22.46 11.78
N ASP A 143 11.32 -21.61 12.19
CA ASP A 143 9.91 -21.70 11.78
C ASP A 143 9.62 -20.72 10.65
N THR A 144 9.32 -21.22 9.45
CA THR A 144 8.91 -20.41 8.30
C THR A 144 7.78 -21.04 7.48
N ASN A 145 6.62 -21.25 8.12
CA ASN A 145 5.33 -21.23 7.40
C ASN A 145 4.84 -19.78 7.30
N GLN A 146 5.55 -18.96 6.52
CA GLN A 146 5.12 -17.63 6.10
C GLN A 146 4.89 -17.64 4.59
N GLU A 147 3.70 -17.25 4.15
CA GLU A 147 3.42 -17.08 2.71
C GLU A 147 4.36 -16.02 2.12
N LEU A 148 5.19 -16.43 1.16
CA LEU A 148 6.15 -15.56 0.50
C LEU A 148 5.44 -14.37 -0.15
N ARG A 149 5.87 -13.14 0.16
CA ARG A 149 5.31 -11.91 -0.44
C ARG A 149 5.78 -11.66 -1.88
N VAL A 150 6.78 -12.40 -2.32
CA VAL A 150 7.26 -12.42 -3.70
C VAL A 150 7.37 -13.86 -4.16
N ILE A 151 6.81 -14.16 -5.33
CA ILE A 151 6.89 -15.49 -5.94
C ILE A 151 7.63 -15.35 -7.27
N ASN A 152 8.76 -16.03 -7.42
CA ASN A 152 9.34 -16.23 -8.75
C ASN A 152 8.62 -17.41 -9.43
N LYS A 153 8.05 -17.17 -10.61
CA LYS A 153 7.52 -18.17 -11.54
C LYS A 153 8.21 -18.11 -12.91
N SER A 154 9.23 -17.27 -13.07
CA SER A 154 10.09 -17.24 -14.24
C SER A 154 11.23 -18.26 -14.12
N ASN A 155 11.73 -18.73 -15.26
CA ASN A 155 12.92 -19.58 -15.37
C ASN A 155 14.22 -18.80 -15.08
N THR A 156 14.13 -17.48 -14.97
CA THR A 156 15.27 -16.59 -14.68
C THR A 156 15.63 -16.63 -13.20
N PHE A 157 16.93 -16.77 -12.89
CA PHE A 157 17.42 -16.63 -11.52
C PHE A 157 17.29 -15.18 -11.04
N VAL A 158 16.50 -14.97 -10.00
CA VAL A 158 16.32 -13.65 -9.38
C VAL A 158 17.04 -13.63 -8.03
N PRO A 159 18.12 -12.84 -7.86
CA PRO A 159 18.87 -12.79 -6.61
C PRO A 159 17.99 -12.42 -5.41
N GLU A 160 18.29 -12.99 -4.24
CA GLU A 160 17.52 -12.73 -3.00
C GLU A 160 17.45 -11.23 -2.66
N ALA A 161 18.51 -10.46 -2.96
CA ALA A 161 18.52 -9.01 -2.82
C ALA A 161 17.45 -8.29 -3.68
N ILE A 162 17.08 -8.83 -4.84
CA ILE A 162 15.98 -8.31 -5.67
C ILE A 162 14.62 -8.74 -5.11
N LEU A 163 14.49 -9.99 -4.65
CA LEU A 163 13.25 -10.49 -4.01
C LEU A 163 12.92 -9.68 -2.74
N ASN A 164 13.89 -9.49 -1.84
CA ASN A 164 13.75 -8.68 -0.63
C ASN A 164 13.39 -7.21 -0.93
N LEU A 165 13.88 -6.67 -2.05
CA LEU A 165 13.48 -5.33 -2.51
C LEU A 165 12.05 -5.32 -3.06
N LEU A 166 11.62 -6.33 -3.83
CA LEU A 166 10.24 -6.42 -4.30
C LEU A 166 9.24 -6.61 -3.15
N GLU A 167 9.59 -7.37 -2.12
CA GLU A 167 8.76 -7.53 -0.92
C GLU A 167 8.53 -6.17 -0.24
N ALA A 168 9.60 -5.40 -0.04
CA ALA A 168 9.54 -4.08 0.60
C ALA A 168 8.69 -3.04 -0.16
N HIS A 169 8.38 -3.27 -1.45
CA HIS A 169 7.57 -2.37 -2.27
C HIS A 169 6.10 -2.82 -2.43
N THR A 170 5.66 -3.87 -1.71
CA THR A 170 4.28 -4.39 -1.78
C THR A 170 3.19 -3.39 -1.33
N LYS A 171 3.53 -2.32 -0.60
CA LYS A 171 2.64 -1.18 -0.29
C LYS A 171 3.37 0.16 -0.38
N THR A 172 2.90 1.06 -1.25
CA THR A 172 3.32 2.47 -1.29
C THR A 172 2.14 3.44 -1.34
N ASN A 173 1.20 3.27 -0.41
CA ASN A 173 0.47 4.40 0.18
C ASN A 173 0.75 4.35 1.68
N ILE A 174 1.50 5.33 2.19
CA ILE A 174 1.76 5.50 3.63
C ILE A 174 1.37 6.92 4.00
N GLU A 175 0.11 7.07 4.37
CA GLU A 175 -0.35 8.16 5.23
C GLU A 175 -0.38 7.61 6.66
N LEU A 176 0.06 8.41 7.64
CA LEU A 176 -0.02 8.10 9.06
C LEU A 176 -0.16 9.40 9.87
N PRO A 177 -1.39 9.85 10.16
CA PRO A 177 -1.66 10.60 11.38
C PRO A 177 -1.73 9.65 12.58
N ILE A 178 -1.36 10.15 13.76
CA ILE A 178 -2.02 9.75 15.01
C ILE A 178 -3.31 10.57 15.03
N GLU A 179 -4.46 9.94 15.20
CA GLU A 179 -5.75 10.63 15.22
C GLU A 179 -6.04 11.27 16.59
N GLU A 180 -6.81 12.37 16.59
CA GLU A 180 -7.19 13.08 17.83
C GLU A 180 -7.94 12.14 18.80
N ASN A 181 -8.74 11.23 18.26
CA ASN A 181 -9.48 10.19 18.98
C ASN A 181 -8.57 9.26 19.80
N GLU A 182 -7.37 8.93 19.31
CA GLU A 182 -6.41 8.07 20.01
C GLU A 182 -5.80 8.77 21.22
N ILE A 183 -5.65 10.09 21.15
CA ILE A 183 -5.14 10.93 22.25
C ILE A 183 -6.21 11.09 23.33
N ILE A 184 -7.47 11.33 22.93
CA ILE A 184 -8.61 11.40 23.85
C ILE A 184 -8.75 10.08 24.61
N SER A 185 -8.72 8.94 23.90
CA SER A 185 -8.74 7.60 24.50
C SER A 185 -7.63 7.39 25.55
N LEU A 186 -6.39 7.81 25.25
CA LEU A 186 -5.29 7.70 26.21
C LEU A 186 -5.54 8.51 27.49
N VAL A 187 -6.00 9.76 27.36
CA VAL A 187 -6.27 10.64 28.51
C VAL A 187 -7.43 10.09 29.35
N THR A 188 -8.55 9.69 28.75
CA THR A 188 -9.71 9.13 29.47
C THR A 188 -9.34 7.86 30.24
N ASN A 189 -8.60 6.92 29.63
CA ASN A 189 -8.20 5.69 30.32
C ASN A 189 -7.26 5.95 31.51
N VAL A 190 -6.38 6.96 31.41
CA VAL A 190 -5.49 7.37 32.51
C VAL A 190 -6.27 8.03 33.63
N GLU A 191 -7.11 9.01 33.35
CA GLU A 191 -7.90 9.71 34.39
C GLU A 191 -8.84 8.74 35.12
N ASN A 192 -9.48 7.80 34.41
CA ASN A 192 -10.25 6.72 35.04
C ASN A 192 -9.36 5.91 36.00
N THR A 193 -8.18 5.46 35.56
CA THR A 193 -7.24 4.69 36.41
C THR A 193 -6.76 5.48 37.63
N LEU A 194 -6.55 6.80 37.51
CA LEU A 194 -6.19 7.70 38.62
C LEU A 194 -7.37 8.03 39.56
N SER A 195 -8.61 7.71 39.16
CA SER A 195 -9.82 7.83 39.98
C SER A 195 -10.24 6.50 40.64
N GLU A 196 -9.87 5.36 40.06
CA GLU A 196 -10.15 4.01 40.57
C GLU A 196 -9.17 3.55 41.68
N GLN A 197 -8.13 4.32 41.99
CA GLN A 197 -7.07 3.95 42.94
C GLN A 197 -6.66 5.11 43.86
N GLU A 198 -6.31 4.77 45.10
CA GLU A 198 -5.85 5.70 46.14
C GLU A 198 -4.39 6.16 45.90
N PHE A 199 -4.20 6.97 44.86
CA PHE A 199 -2.98 7.76 44.68
C PHE A 199 -3.07 9.10 45.42
N GLU A 200 -1.94 9.60 45.91
CA GLU A 200 -1.85 10.99 46.41
C GLU A 200 -1.93 12.00 45.25
N GLU A 201 -2.54 13.17 45.47
CA GLU A 201 -2.73 14.15 44.38
C GLU A 201 -1.42 14.66 43.78
N GLU A 202 -0.32 14.72 44.55
CA GLU A 202 1.00 15.00 44.01
C GLU A 202 1.46 13.97 42.96
N GLU A 203 1.16 12.69 43.17
CA GLU A 203 1.49 11.64 42.20
C GLU A 203 0.60 11.73 40.97
N LYS A 204 -0.70 11.96 41.13
CA LYS A 204 -1.63 12.19 40.01
C LYS A 204 -1.19 13.38 39.17
N ILE A 205 -0.77 14.48 39.78
CA ILE A 205 -0.24 15.68 39.09
C ILE A 205 1.06 15.35 38.34
N LYS A 206 2.00 14.61 38.94
CA LYS A 206 3.25 14.17 38.29
C LYS A 206 2.95 13.29 37.05
N ILE A 207 2.05 12.32 37.18
CA ILE A 207 1.63 11.41 36.09
C ILE A 207 0.93 12.18 34.95
N ARG A 208 -0.03 13.06 35.28
CA ARG A 208 -0.72 13.92 34.29
C ARG A 208 0.27 14.76 33.49
N ASN A 209 1.20 15.43 34.17
CA ASN A 209 2.22 16.26 33.53
C ASN A 209 3.12 15.43 32.61
N GLU A 210 3.64 14.28 33.04
CA GLU A 210 4.53 13.46 32.22
C GLU A 210 3.84 12.92 30.94
N ILE A 211 2.53 12.66 31.01
CA ILE A 211 1.71 12.21 29.87
C ILE A 211 1.45 13.36 28.89
N VAL A 212 1.03 14.54 29.38
CA VAL A 212 0.84 15.75 28.56
C VAL A 212 2.14 16.10 27.82
N ASP A 213 3.25 16.11 28.54
CA ASP A 213 4.58 16.42 28.03
C ASP A 213 5.05 15.37 26.99
N THR A 214 4.66 14.10 27.17
CA THR A 214 4.90 13.02 26.18
C THR A 214 4.02 13.14 24.92
N ILE A 215 2.77 13.58 25.05
CA ILE A 215 1.89 13.90 23.91
C ILE A 215 2.50 15.08 23.11
N TYR A 216 2.98 16.13 23.78
CA TYR A 216 3.62 17.28 23.11
C TYR A 216 4.93 16.89 22.42
N ARG A 217 5.83 16.14 23.08
CA ARG A 217 7.05 15.58 22.45
C ARG A 217 6.74 14.75 21.19
N THR A 218 5.62 14.03 21.20
CA THR A 218 5.17 13.20 20.07
C THR A 218 4.54 14.04 18.95
N LYS A 219 3.68 15.02 19.25
CA LYS A 219 3.15 15.99 18.26
C LYS A 219 4.29 16.80 17.61
N ALA A 220 5.26 17.29 18.40
CA ALA A 220 6.40 18.07 17.91
C ALA A 220 7.35 17.29 16.98
N SER A 221 7.44 15.96 17.15
CA SER A 221 8.29 15.09 16.32
C SER A 221 7.87 15.03 14.84
N LYS A 222 6.70 15.56 14.46
CA LYS A 222 6.28 15.74 13.05
C LYS A 222 7.20 16.70 12.27
N GLY A 223 7.93 17.58 12.96
CA GLY A 223 8.63 18.76 12.39
C GLY A 223 10.07 18.57 11.86
N LYS A 224 10.56 17.36 11.56
CA LYS A 224 11.78 17.17 10.76
C LYS A 224 11.79 15.81 10.05
N LEU A 225 11.19 15.77 8.87
CA LEU A 225 11.56 14.80 7.84
C LEU A 225 13.02 15.09 7.43
N ASN A 226 13.90 14.21 7.89
CA ASN A 226 15.26 14.50 8.36
C ASN A 226 16.40 14.31 7.29
N ASP A 227 17.57 13.93 7.76
CA ASP A 227 18.89 13.74 7.16
C ASP A 227 19.16 12.69 6.04
N LYS A 228 18.36 11.61 5.82
CA LYS A 228 18.91 10.28 5.38
C LYS A 228 17.99 9.27 4.64
N ASN A 229 16.82 9.62 4.10
CA ASN A 229 15.78 8.69 3.61
C ASN A 229 15.84 8.38 2.05
N LEU A 230 15.20 9.08 1.08
CA LEU A 230 15.02 8.67 -0.35
C LEU A 230 16.15 7.95 -1.10
N ARG A 231 17.42 8.34 -0.96
CA ARG A 231 18.46 7.78 -1.84
C ARG A 231 18.70 6.30 -1.60
N THR A 232 18.35 5.76 -0.42
CA THR A 232 18.20 4.30 -0.23
C THR A 232 17.13 3.72 -1.16
N ASN A 233 15.91 4.29 -1.23
CA ASN A 233 14.89 3.86 -2.20
C ASN A 233 15.27 4.15 -3.65
N LYS A 234 16.02 5.21 -3.97
CA LYS A 234 16.42 5.52 -5.35
C LYS A 234 17.55 4.61 -5.84
N GLU A 235 18.50 4.25 -4.97
CA GLU A 235 19.49 3.20 -5.26
C GLU A 235 18.81 1.84 -5.35
N ASN A 236 17.87 1.50 -4.46
CA ASN A 236 17.07 0.28 -4.56
C ASN A 236 16.25 0.23 -5.85
N LEU A 237 15.56 1.32 -6.22
CA LEU A 237 14.83 1.44 -7.48
C LEU A 237 15.77 1.48 -8.69
N LYS A 238 17.00 1.97 -8.56
CA LYS A 238 18.04 1.87 -9.60
C LYS A 238 18.46 0.41 -9.75
N LYS A 239 18.75 -0.31 -8.67
CA LYS A 239 19.09 -1.75 -8.69
C LYS A 239 17.95 -2.58 -9.31
N LEU A 240 16.69 -2.35 -8.91
CA LEU A 240 15.52 -2.96 -9.54
C LEU A 240 15.43 -2.61 -11.05
N ARG A 241 15.55 -1.33 -11.43
CA ARG A 241 15.49 -0.89 -12.84
C ARG A 241 16.67 -1.36 -13.68
N THR A 242 17.84 -1.58 -13.08
CA THR A 242 19.03 -2.13 -13.73
C THR A 242 18.82 -3.63 -13.95
N PHE A 243 18.44 -4.37 -12.91
CA PHE A 243 18.11 -5.81 -13.03
C PHE A 243 17.01 -6.08 -14.07
N PHE A 244 15.92 -5.32 -14.09
CA PHE A 244 14.85 -5.47 -15.11
C PHE A 244 15.15 -4.82 -16.47
N LYS A 245 16.33 -4.22 -16.65
CA LYS A 245 16.89 -3.86 -17.96
C LYS A 245 17.84 -4.94 -18.50
N GLU A 246 18.64 -5.51 -17.61
CA GLU A 246 19.58 -6.61 -17.89
C GLU A 246 18.84 -7.93 -18.11
N ASN A 247 17.67 -8.10 -17.48
CA ASN A 247 16.75 -9.21 -17.68
C ASN A 247 15.46 -8.70 -18.36
N PRO A 248 15.51 -8.34 -19.67
CA PRO A 248 14.34 -7.88 -20.41
C PRO A 248 13.40 -9.02 -20.80
N ASN A 249 13.77 -10.27 -20.51
CA ASN A 249 12.96 -11.47 -20.71
C ASN A 249 11.92 -11.69 -19.59
N ILE A 250 11.97 -10.97 -18.46
CA ILE A 250 11.01 -11.12 -17.34
C ILE A 250 10.10 -9.90 -17.14
N ILE A 251 9.02 -10.08 -16.38
CA ILE A 251 8.08 -9.04 -15.96
C ILE A 251 7.62 -9.27 -14.51
N VAL A 252 7.37 -8.19 -13.76
CA VAL A 252 6.74 -8.25 -12.43
C VAL A 252 5.31 -7.75 -12.52
N ILE A 253 4.36 -8.56 -12.03
CA ILE A 253 2.94 -8.20 -11.90
C ILE A 253 2.43 -8.52 -10.49
N GLN A 254 1.27 -7.98 -10.12
CA GLN A 254 0.64 -8.31 -8.85
C GLN A 254 -0.18 -9.61 -8.95
N ALA A 255 -0.22 -10.37 -7.86
CA ALA A 255 -1.22 -11.41 -7.69
C ALA A 255 -2.64 -10.81 -7.60
N ASP A 256 -3.64 -11.62 -7.93
CA ASP A 256 -5.02 -11.17 -8.11
C ASP A 256 -5.84 -11.12 -6.81
N LYS A 257 -5.59 -12.06 -5.88
CA LYS A 257 -6.25 -12.16 -4.56
C LYS A 257 -5.32 -11.92 -3.37
N ALA A 258 -4.01 -12.04 -3.56
CA ALA A 258 -3.00 -11.87 -2.52
C ALA A 258 -2.20 -10.58 -2.74
N GLN A 259 -1.64 -10.01 -1.68
CA GLN A 259 -0.78 -8.81 -1.75
C GLN A 259 0.67 -9.17 -2.11
N GLN A 260 0.83 -10.05 -3.10
CA GLN A 260 2.09 -10.63 -3.56
C GLN A 260 2.53 -9.99 -4.89
N ASN A 261 3.85 -9.82 -5.05
CA ASN A 261 4.45 -9.59 -6.36
C ASN A 261 4.83 -10.94 -6.99
N VAL A 262 4.52 -11.13 -8.27
CA VAL A 262 4.87 -12.33 -9.02
C VAL A 262 5.77 -11.96 -10.18
N ILE A 263 6.88 -12.68 -10.32
CA ILE A 263 7.81 -12.57 -11.44
C ILE A 263 7.48 -13.67 -12.44
N LEU A 264 7.31 -13.32 -13.70
CA LEU A 264 7.02 -14.23 -14.81
C LEU A 264 8.03 -13.98 -15.94
N ASP A 265 8.24 -14.99 -16.78
CA ASP A 265 8.81 -14.73 -18.09
C ASP A 265 7.81 -13.92 -18.93
N ARG A 266 8.36 -13.01 -19.72
CA ARG A 266 7.60 -12.04 -20.52
C ARG A 266 6.96 -12.72 -21.72
N GLU A 267 7.51 -13.84 -22.17
CA GLU A 267 6.95 -14.69 -23.22
C GLU A 267 5.66 -15.36 -22.74
N ASP A 268 5.65 -16.02 -21.57
CA ASP A 268 4.42 -16.53 -20.91
C ASP A 268 3.35 -15.44 -20.75
N TYR A 269 3.76 -14.26 -20.26
CA TYR A 269 2.87 -13.11 -20.06
C TYR A 269 2.30 -12.60 -21.39
N ASN A 270 3.10 -12.60 -22.45
CA ASN A 270 2.68 -12.20 -23.79
C ASN A 270 1.79 -13.26 -24.45
N SER A 271 2.07 -14.56 -24.27
CA SER A 271 1.23 -15.65 -24.77
C SER A 271 -0.14 -15.58 -24.13
N MET A 272 -0.23 -15.60 -22.79
CA MET A 272 -1.51 -15.51 -22.07
C MET A 272 -2.39 -14.32 -22.49
N PHE A 273 -1.79 -13.21 -22.96
CA PHE A 273 -2.52 -12.09 -23.54
C PHE A 273 -2.81 -12.22 -25.03
N THR A 274 -1.89 -12.79 -25.82
CA THR A 274 -2.10 -13.05 -27.25
C THR A 274 -3.20 -14.08 -27.45
N ASP A 275 -3.21 -15.14 -26.65
CA ASP A 275 -4.26 -16.16 -26.58
C ASP A 275 -5.62 -15.56 -26.20
N MET A 276 -5.64 -14.60 -25.26
CA MET A 276 -6.87 -13.89 -24.88
C MET A 276 -7.36 -12.92 -25.97
N LEU A 277 -6.43 -12.31 -26.73
CA LEU A 277 -6.72 -11.33 -27.78
C LEU A 277 -6.93 -11.96 -29.17
N SER A 278 -6.65 -13.26 -29.34
CA SER A 278 -6.94 -14.02 -30.57
C SER A 278 -8.42 -14.41 -30.67
N ASP A 279 -9.17 -14.31 -29.57
CA ASP A 279 -10.62 -14.50 -29.52
C ASP A 279 -11.36 -13.40 -30.30
N THR A 280 -11.54 -13.65 -31.59
CA THR A 280 -12.23 -12.75 -32.53
C THR A 280 -13.70 -12.50 -32.20
N THR A 281 -14.31 -13.32 -31.32
CA THR A 281 -15.68 -13.06 -30.83
C THR A 281 -15.69 -11.88 -29.84
N LYS A 282 -14.59 -11.68 -29.10
CA LYS A 282 -14.45 -10.66 -28.04
C LYS A 282 -13.56 -9.48 -28.43
N PHE A 283 -12.61 -9.66 -29.35
CA PHE A 283 -11.64 -8.64 -29.74
C PHE A 283 -11.45 -8.55 -31.26
N ALA A 284 -11.57 -7.35 -31.80
CA ALA A 284 -11.17 -7.00 -33.17
C ALA A 284 -9.86 -6.20 -33.15
N LYS A 285 -8.89 -6.54 -34.00
CA LYS A 285 -7.67 -5.75 -34.19
C LYS A 285 -8.00 -4.39 -34.85
N LEU A 286 -7.21 -3.36 -34.57
CA LEU A 286 -7.33 -2.03 -35.17
C LEU A 286 -6.02 -1.60 -35.84
N ASP A 287 -6.10 -1.05 -37.05
CA ASP A 287 -4.93 -0.66 -37.84
C ASP A 287 -4.29 0.67 -37.38
N LYS A 288 -5.06 1.50 -36.66
CA LYS A 288 -4.67 2.87 -36.27
C LYS A 288 -5.17 3.20 -34.87
N ASP A 289 -4.43 4.05 -34.15
CA ASP A 289 -4.81 4.56 -32.83
C ASP A 289 -6.05 5.48 -32.94
N PRO A 290 -7.20 5.14 -32.32
CA PRO A 290 -8.39 5.99 -32.39
C PRO A 290 -8.40 7.11 -31.36
N THR A 291 -7.36 7.26 -30.52
CA THR A 291 -7.32 8.20 -29.38
C THR A 291 -7.67 9.62 -29.79
N ASP A 292 -7.05 10.19 -30.82
CA ASP A 292 -7.33 11.57 -31.24
C ASP A 292 -8.73 11.75 -31.82
N THR A 293 -9.22 10.77 -32.59
CA THR A 293 -10.57 10.75 -33.14
C THR A 293 -11.62 10.75 -32.03
N ILE A 294 -11.35 10.03 -30.94
CA ILE A 294 -12.21 10.01 -29.75
C ILE A 294 -12.03 11.30 -28.95
N ASN A 295 -10.81 11.80 -28.75
CA ASN A 295 -10.55 13.01 -27.98
C ASN A 295 -11.22 14.24 -28.61
N LYS A 296 -11.25 14.31 -29.96
CA LYS A 296 -12.03 15.30 -30.72
C LYS A 296 -13.54 15.20 -30.49
N LYS A 297 -14.10 13.99 -30.25
CA LYS A 297 -15.51 13.81 -29.85
C LYS A 297 -15.76 14.28 -28.41
N VAL A 298 -14.84 13.98 -27.49
CA VAL A 298 -14.92 14.46 -26.09
C VAL A 298 -14.84 15.98 -26.04
N ASP A 299 -13.92 16.61 -26.76
CA ASP A 299 -13.78 18.07 -26.77
C ASP A 299 -15.02 18.76 -27.35
N LYS A 300 -15.58 18.25 -28.47
CA LYS A 300 -16.87 18.72 -29.02
C LYS A 300 -18.02 18.58 -28.02
N PHE A 301 -18.12 17.46 -27.30
CA PHE A 301 -19.15 17.26 -26.29
C PHE A 301 -18.98 18.20 -25.08
N VAL A 302 -17.76 18.39 -24.59
CA VAL A 302 -17.46 19.33 -23.51
C VAL A 302 -17.68 20.79 -23.93
N GLN A 303 -17.44 21.14 -25.19
CA GLN A 303 -17.82 22.45 -25.74
C GLN A 303 -19.35 22.63 -25.74
N LYS A 304 -20.11 21.65 -26.24
CA LYS A 304 -21.59 21.63 -26.21
C LYS A 304 -22.16 21.74 -24.78
N LEU A 305 -21.46 21.27 -23.75
CA LEU A 305 -21.84 21.47 -22.35
C LEU A 305 -21.59 22.90 -21.85
N ILE A 306 -20.59 23.61 -22.39
CA ILE A 306 -20.33 25.03 -22.09
C ILE A 306 -21.35 25.92 -22.80
N ASP A 307 -21.62 25.63 -24.08
CA ASP A 307 -22.54 26.41 -24.92
C ASP A 307 -23.98 26.32 -24.39
N ASN A 308 -24.42 25.12 -23.99
CA ASN A 308 -25.71 24.90 -23.31
C ASN A 308 -25.72 25.36 -21.84
N LYS A 309 -24.67 26.04 -21.36
CA LYS A 309 -24.50 26.55 -19.98
C LYS A 309 -24.56 25.49 -18.87
N CYS A 310 -24.47 24.20 -19.19
CA CYS A 310 -24.44 23.10 -18.21
C CYS A 310 -23.16 23.13 -17.35
N ILE A 311 -22.05 23.64 -17.89
CA ILE A 311 -20.79 23.85 -17.15
C ILE A 311 -20.17 25.20 -17.49
N ASN A 312 -19.40 25.79 -16.57
CA ASN A 312 -18.62 26.99 -16.87
C ASN A 312 -17.33 26.65 -17.63
N LYS A 313 -16.82 27.63 -18.41
CA LYS A 313 -15.61 27.50 -19.24
C LYS A 313 -14.37 27.06 -18.44
N LEU A 314 -14.27 27.51 -17.18
CA LEU A 314 -13.18 27.13 -16.25
C LEU A 314 -13.18 25.63 -15.90
N SER A 315 -14.35 24.98 -15.96
CA SER A 315 -14.48 23.54 -15.68
C SER A 315 -14.07 22.64 -16.85
N ARG A 316 -13.79 23.16 -18.06
CA ARG A 316 -13.32 22.35 -19.21
C ARG A 316 -12.16 21.43 -18.82
N ASN A 317 -11.18 21.96 -18.10
CA ASN A 317 -9.97 21.22 -17.68
C ASN A 317 -10.26 20.09 -16.67
N LYS A 318 -11.44 20.09 -16.02
CA LYS A 318 -11.91 19.02 -15.11
C LYS A 318 -12.61 17.88 -15.86
N LEU A 319 -13.08 18.09 -17.10
CA LEU A 319 -13.78 17.10 -17.93
C LEU A 319 -12.96 16.62 -19.15
N PHE A 320 -12.02 17.43 -19.65
CA PHE A 320 -11.27 17.17 -20.88
C PHE A 320 -9.77 16.91 -20.66
N ASN A 321 -9.18 16.06 -21.50
CA ASN A 321 -7.76 15.72 -21.52
C ASN A 321 -7.10 16.23 -22.82
N ARG A 322 -6.33 17.32 -22.73
CA ARG A 322 -5.67 17.94 -23.91
C ARG A 322 -4.65 17.03 -24.59
N HIS A 323 -4.00 16.15 -23.82
CA HIS A 323 -2.95 15.23 -24.28
C HIS A 323 -3.27 13.80 -23.84
N SER A 324 -4.33 13.23 -24.42
CA SER A 324 -4.81 11.89 -24.12
C SER A 324 -3.88 10.80 -24.67
N THR A 325 -3.90 9.63 -24.04
CA THR A 325 -3.13 8.43 -24.45
C THR A 325 -4.04 7.21 -24.50
N ALA A 326 -3.85 6.33 -25.49
CA ALA A 326 -4.60 5.08 -25.60
C ALA A 326 -4.61 4.26 -24.29
N PRO A 327 -5.76 3.70 -23.86
CA PRO A 327 -5.85 2.84 -22.69
C PRO A 327 -4.95 1.62 -22.83
N LYS A 328 -4.21 1.26 -21.77
CA LYS A 328 -3.20 0.18 -21.82
C LYS A 328 -3.67 -1.07 -21.11
N LEU A 329 -3.66 -2.20 -21.80
CA LEU A 329 -3.97 -3.50 -21.22
C LEU A 329 -2.77 -4.02 -20.40
N TYR A 330 -3.04 -4.52 -19.19
CA TYR A 330 -2.07 -5.21 -18.33
C TYR A 330 -2.78 -6.27 -17.47
N GLY A 331 -2.02 -7.19 -16.87
CA GLY A 331 -2.56 -8.34 -16.16
C GLY A 331 -2.22 -8.40 -14.67
N LYS A 332 -3.13 -8.96 -13.87
CA LYS A 332 -2.83 -9.54 -12.54
C LYS A 332 -2.88 -11.06 -12.60
N LEU A 333 -2.05 -11.76 -11.83
CA LEU A 333 -2.00 -13.23 -11.89
C LEU A 333 -2.97 -13.88 -10.89
N LYS A 334 -3.87 -14.73 -11.40
CA LYS A 334 -4.71 -15.62 -10.58
C LYS A 334 -3.86 -16.80 -10.11
N THR A 335 -2.98 -16.57 -9.15
CA THR A 335 -2.07 -17.56 -8.53
C THR A 335 -2.77 -18.80 -7.95
N HIS A 336 -4.08 -18.71 -7.70
CA HIS A 336 -4.95 -19.76 -7.17
C HIS A 336 -5.67 -20.58 -8.27
N LYS A 337 -5.16 -20.57 -9.52
CA LYS A 337 -5.68 -21.34 -10.65
C LYS A 337 -4.52 -22.02 -11.38
N ILE A 338 -4.76 -23.26 -11.82
CA ILE A 338 -3.83 -24.09 -12.60
C ILE A 338 -4.55 -24.47 -13.90
N PRO A 339 -3.95 -24.26 -15.09
CA PRO A 339 -2.77 -23.41 -15.32
C PRO A 339 -3.02 -21.97 -14.84
N ASN A 340 -1.93 -21.19 -14.69
CA ASN A 340 -2.05 -19.78 -14.29
C ASN A 340 -2.96 -19.05 -15.29
N LYS A 341 -3.82 -18.15 -14.81
CA LYS A 341 -4.64 -17.27 -15.68
C LYS A 341 -4.49 -15.82 -15.26
N LEU A 342 -4.52 -14.91 -16.22
CA LEU A 342 -4.54 -13.48 -15.93
C LEU A 342 -5.96 -13.00 -15.58
N ARG A 343 -6.06 -11.90 -14.82
CA ARG A 343 -7.19 -10.97 -14.85
C ARG A 343 -6.75 -9.77 -15.70
N PRO A 344 -7.36 -9.51 -16.86
CA PRO A 344 -7.07 -8.32 -17.66
C PRO A 344 -7.54 -7.06 -16.91
N VAL A 345 -6.80 -5.97 -17.07
CA VAL A 345 -7.11 -4.63 -16.55
C VAL A 345 -6.71 -3.60 -17.61
N VAL A 346 -7.55 -2.59 -17.87
CA VAL A 346 -7.30 -1.57 -18.88
C VAL A 346 -7.05 -0.21 -18.21
N SER A 347 -5.79 0.21 -18.18
CA SER A 347 -5.39 1.49 -17.59
C SER A 347 -5.84 2.66 -18.48
N ASN A 348 -7.01 3.22 -18.17
CA ASN A 348 -7.55 4.43 -18.80
C ASN A 348 -7.05 5.74 -18.12
N TYR A 349 -5.98 5.70 -17.32
CA TYR A 349 -5.57 6.80 -16.41
C TYR A 349 -5.52 8.21 -17.07
N ASN A 350 -5.06 8.28 -18.32
CA ASN A 350 -4.97 9.50 -19.12
C ASN A 350 -5.65 9.34 -20.50
N GLY A 351 -6.67 8.48 -20.61
CA GLY A 351 -7.41 8.34 -21.87
C GLY A 351 -8.43 9.46 -22.12
N PRO A 352 -9.02 9.53 -23.32
CA PRO A 352 -9.90 10.62 -23.73
C PRO A 352 -11.07 10.90 -22.79
N THR A 353 -11.72 9.85 -22.28
CA THR A 353 -12.96 9.95 -21.50
C THR A 353 -12.76 9.95 -19.99
N GLN A 354 -11.56 9.69 -19.48
CA GLN A 354 -11.34 9.40 -18.05
C GLN A 354 -11.91 10.47 -17.11
N LYS A 355 -11.73 11.74 -17.46
CA LYS A 355 -12.27 12.88 -16.70
C LYS A 355 -13.78 13.04 -16.86
N LEU A 356 -14.29 12.90 -18.08
CA LEU A 356 -15.73 12.97 -18.37
C LEU A 356 -16.49 11.85 -17.64
N ALA A 357 -15.97 10.62 -17.69
CA ALA A 357 -16.50 9.46 -16.97
C ALA A 357 -16.49 9.69 -15.45
N LYS A 358 -15.38 10.20 -14.88
CA LYS A 358 -15.32 10.55 -13.45
C LYS A 358 -16.33 11.64 -13.05
N TRP A 359 -16.61 12.59 -13.94
CA TRP A 359 -17.64 13.61 -13.73
C TRP A 359 -19.06 13.01 -13.78
N TYR A 360 -19.37 12.14 -14.75
CA TYR A 360 -20.62 11.37 -14.79
C TYR A 360 -20.80 10.47 -13.56
N MET A 361 -19.74 9.80 -13.09
CA MET A 361 -19.77 9.01 -11.85
C MET A 361 -20.19 9.86 -10.64
N ASN A 362 -19.71 11.11 -10.54
CA ASN A 362 -20.12 12.00 -9.45
C ASN A 362 -21.61 12.40 -9.53
N ILE A 363 -22.16 12.57 -10.74
CA ILE A 363 -23.59 12.87 -10.95
C ILE A 363 -24.47 11.65 -10.62
N LEU A 364 -24.02 10.45 -11.01
CA LEU A 364 -24.74 9.19 -10.76
C LEU A 364 -24.56 8.66 -9.33
N LYS A 365 -23.52 9.09 -8.60
CA LYS A 365 -23.18 8.57 -7.27
C LYS A 365 -24.38 8.56 -6.30
N PRO A 366 -25.17 9.64 -6.12
CA PRO A 366 -26.29 9.66 -5.16
C PRO A 366 -27.40 8.65 -5.50
N PHE A 367 -27.58 8.34 -6.78
CA PHE A 367 -28.50 7.28 -7.22
C PHE A 367 -27.94 5.89 -6.90
N THR A 368 -26.63 5.67 -7.08
CA THR A 368 -26.00 4.36 -6.83
C THR A 368 -25.76 4.02 -5.36
N THR A 369 -25.57 5.01 -4.46
CA THR A 369 -25.12 4.73 -3.07
C THR A 369 -26.23 4.30 -2.12
N ASN A 370 -27.49 4.39 -2.52
CA ASN A 370 -28.64 4.24 -1.62
C ASN A 370 -29.39 2.90 -1.82
N ASN A 371 -28.72 1.88 -2.37
CA ASN A 371 -29.27 0.55 -2.53
C ASN A 371 -29.29 -0.21 -1.17
N PRO A 372 -30.45 -0.64 -0.64
CA PRO A 372 -30.51 -1.37 0.65
C PRO A 372 -29.79 -2.73 0.61
N PHE A 373 -29.62 -3.31 -0.58
CA PHE A 373 -28.93 -4.60 -0.78
C PHE A 373 -27.40 -4.47 -0.82
N ASP A 374 -26.84 -3.26 -0.92
CA ASP A 374 -25.39 -3.06 -0.91
C ASP A 374 -24.79 -3.31 0.47
N VAL A 375 -23.50 -3.68 0.47
CA VAL A 375 -22.72 -3.91 1.69
C VAL A 375 -21.32 -3.32 1.53
N VAL A 376 -21.01 -2.30 2.33
CA VAL A 376 -19.83 -1.43 2.15
C VAL A 376 -18.50 -2.17 2.30
N ASN A 377 -18.42 -3.18 3.17
CA ASN A 377 -17.22 -3.98 3.39
C ASN A 377 -17.55 -5.33 4.07
N ALA A 378 -16.54 -6.21 4.15
CA ALA A 378 -16.68 -7.54 4.75
C ALA A 378 -17.08 -7.52 6.24
N GLN A 379 -16.65 -6.53 7.04
CA GLN A 379 -17.04 -6.45 8.46
C GLN A 379 -18.53 -6.09 8.60
N THR A 380 -19.06 -5.21 7.74
CA THR A 380 -20.50 -4.92 7.65
C THR A 380 -21.28 -6.16 7.23
N LEU A 381 -20.73 -6.97 6.30
CA LEU A 381 -21.36 -8.25 5.91
C LEU A 381 -21.39 -9.24 7.08
N THR A 382 -20.26 -9.44 7.77
CA THR A 382 -20.20 -10.31 8.95
C THR A 382 -21.22 -9.86 10.00
N LYS A 383 -21.29 -8.56 10.32
CA LYS A 383 -22.28 -8.01 11.26
C LYS A 383 -23.74 -8.21 10.80
N LYS A 384 -24.04 -8.08 9.50
CA LYS A 384 -25.38 -8.37 8.95
C LYS A 384 -25.75 -9.86 9.07
N LEU A 385 -24.76 -10.77 8.97
CA LEU A 385 -24.98 -12.23 8.99
C LEU A 385 -24.88 -12.86 10.39
N THR A 386 -24.18 -12.24 11.34
CA THR A 386 -24.18 -12.67 12.75
C THR A 386 -25.61 -12.73 13.27
N ASN A 387 -25.98 -13.85 13.89
CA ASN A 387 -27.34 -14.16 14.38
C ASN A 387 -28.42 -14.29 13.28
N THR A 388 -28.06 -14.35 11.98
CA THR A 388 -28.99 -14.76 10.92
C THR A 388 -29.04 -16.29 10.84
N TYR A 389 -30.21 -16.88 11.13
CA TYR A 389 -30.42 -18.32 11.04
C TYR A 389 -31.27 -18.67 9.82
N VAL A 390 -30.80 -19.63 9.02
CA VAL A 390 -31.60 -20.23 7.95
C VAL A 390 -32.39 -21.38 8.54
N LYS A 391 -33.70 -21.22 8.68
CA LYS A 391 -34.60 -22.25 9.22
C LYS A 391 -34.72 -23.43 8.24
N ASP A 392 -34.75 -24.65 8.73
CA ASP A 392 -35.13 -25.83 7.94
C ASP A 392 -36.56 -25.66 7.36
N PRO A 393 -36.84 -26.05 6.10
CA PRO A 393 -35.99 -26.75 5.12
C PRO A 393 -35.22 -25.82 4.16
N TYR A 394 -35.12 -24.52 4.45
CA TYR A 394 -34.49 -23.54 3.57
C TYR A 394 -32.96 -23.71 3.51
N LYS A 395 -32.36 -23.30 2.39
CA LYS A 395 -30.91 -23.40 2.14
C LYS A 395 -30.36 -22.07 1.65
N LEU A 396 -29.20 -21.68 2.15
CA LEU A 396 -28.47 -20.53 1.63
C LEU A 396 -27.80 -20.89 0.30
N ILE A 397 -28.03 -20.09 -0.73
CA ILE A 397 -27.37 -20.23 -2.03
C ILE A 397 -26.44 -19.03 -2.22
N SER A 398 -25.18 -19.29 -2.55
CA SER A 398 -24.20 -18.26 -2.93
C SER A 398 -24.00 -18.30 -4.45
N LEU A 399 -24.09 -17.15 -5.10
CA LEU A 399 -23.95 -16.99 -6.54
C LEU A 399 -22.87 -15.93 -6.82
N ASP A 400 -21.98 -16.22 -7.78
CA ASP A 400 -20.97 -15.28 -8.29
C ASP A 400 -21.19 -15.09 -9.80
N VAL A 401 -20.95 -13.87 -10.30
CA VAL A 401 -21.21 -13.53 -11.71
C VAL A 401 -19.94 -13.67 -12.52
N GLU A 402 -19.90 -14.70 -13.38
CA GLU A 402 -18.75 -14.89 -14.26
C GLU A 402 -18.55 -13.67 -15.19
N ALA A 403 -17.32 -13.14 -15.17
CA ALA A 403 -16.86 -12.06 -16.04
C ALA A 403 -17.78 -10.83 -16.09
N LEU A 404 -18.32 -10.39 -14.94
CA LEU A 404 -19.26 -9.26 -14.81
C LEU A 404 -19.03 -8.10 -15.81
N TYR A 405 -17.83 -7.50 -15.85
CA TYR A 405 -17.53 -6.35 -16.73
C TYR A 405 -17.64 -6.68 -18.23
N PRO A 406 -16.97 -7.73 -18.78
CA PRO A 406 -17.27 -8.25 -20.13
C PRO A 406 -18.74 -8.62 -20.38
N SER A 407 -19.52 -8.95 -19.36
CA SER A 407 -20.96 -9.24 -19.48
C SER A 407 -21.86 -7.99 -19.42
N LEU A 408 -21.34 -6.80 -19.08
CA LEU A 408 -22.14 -5.57 -18.95
C LEU A 408 -22.63 -5.02 -20.29
N ARG A 409 -23.93 -5.14 -20.53
CA ARG A 409 -24.62 -4.57 -21.70
C ARG A 409 -24.98 -3.10 -21.53
N THR A 410 -24.36 -2.23 -22.33
CA THR A 410 -24.60 -0.77 -22.32
C THR A 410 -26.06 -0.39 -22.62
N ASP A 411 -26.79 -1.18 -23.42
CA ASP A 411 -28.20 -0.91 -23.72
C ASP A 411 -29.13 -1.12 -22.49
N HIS A 412 -28.80 -2.05 -21.60
CA HIS A 412 -29.49 -2.18 -20.30
C HIS A 412 -29.20 -0.98 -19.39
N ALA A 413 -27.94 -0.55 -19.29
CA ALA A 413 -27.57 0.63 -18.51
C ALA A 413 -28.28 1.91 -19.02
N ILE A 414 -28.39 2.07 -20.34
CA ILE A 414 -29.16 3.17 -20.96
C ILE A 414 -30.65 3.07 -20.62
N ARG A 415 -31.27 1.87 -20.63
CA ARG A 415 -32.68 1.70 -20.21
C ARG A 415 -32.90 2.07 -18.74
N VAL A 416 -31.98 1.71 -17.84
CA VAL A 416 -32.05 2.14 -16.43
C VAL A 416 -31.94 3.66 -16.33
N ILE A 417 -30.92 4.29 -16.94
CA ILE A 417 -30.75 5.75 -16.90
C ILE A 417 -31.97 6.50 -17.47
N LYS A 418 -32.65 5.94 -18.48
CA LYS A 418 -33.92 6.49 -19.00
C LYS A 418 -35.07 6.39 -17.99
N ARG A 419 -35.26 5.24 -17.34
CA ARG A 419 -36.33 5.01 -16.34
C ARG A 419 -36.17 5.89 -15.11
N GLU A 420 -34.93 6.06 -14.66
CA GLU A 420 -34.57 6.80 -13.45
C GLU A 420 -34.29 8.30 -13.71
N TRP A 421 -34.62 8.79 -14.92
CA TRP A 421 -34.17 10.11 -15.38
C TRP A 421 -34.68 11.26 -14.52
N ASP A 422 -35.91 11.19 -13.98
CA ASP A 422 -36.45 12.28 -13.18
C ASP A 422 -35.74 12.47 -11.83
N THR A 423 -35.22 11.38 -11.26
CA THR A 423 -34.31 11.40 -10.11
C THR A 423 -32.94 11.95 -10.49
N ILE A 424 -32.37 11.49 -11.61
CA ILE A 424 -31.03 11.88 -12.08
C ILE A 424 -30.98 13.35 -12.51
N LYS A 425 -31.98 13.83 -13.28
CA LYS A 425 -32.05 15.20 -13.81
C LYS A 425 -32.11 16.26 -12.72
N THR A 426 -32.59 15.90 -11.52
CA THR A 426 -32.68 16.81 -10.38
C THR A 426 -31.27 17.25 -9.95
N ASN A 427 -30.38 16.29 -9.67
CA ASN A 427 -29.00 16.56 -9.24
C ASN A 427 -27.99 16.74 -10.40
N SER A 428 -28.38 16.41 -11.64
CA SER A 428 -27.55 16.60 -12.84
C SER A 428 -27.50 18.08 -13.29
N PRO A 429 -26.33 18.60 -13.69
CA PRO A 429 -26.22 19.89 -14.38
C PRO A 429 -26.71 19.84 -15.84
N ILE A 430 -26.81 18.64 -16.44
CA ILE A 430 -27.46 18.43 -17.74
C ILE A 430 -28.94 18.10 -17.48
N LYS A 431 -29.86 18.93 -17.99
CA LYS A 431 -31.32 18.71 -17.84
C LYS A 431 -31.96 18.03 -19.06
N ASN A 432 -31.27 17.95 -20.20
CA ASN A 432 -31.73 17.25 -21.40
C ASN A 432 -31.24 15.77 -21.40
N LEU A 433 -32.16 14.82 -21.57
CA LEU A 433 -31.88 13.38 -21.52
C LEU A 433 -30.94 12.93 -22.64
N ASP A 434 -31.15 13.36 -23.88
CA ASP A 434 -30.34 12.89 -25.01
C ASP A 434 -28.90 13.42 -24.95
N GLN A 435 -28.69 14.66 -24.50
CA GLN A 435 -27.35 15.18 -24.19
C GLN A 435 -26.69 14.41 -23.04
N PHE A 436 -27.45 14.01 -22.01
CA PHE A 436 -26.90 13.16 -20.94
C PHE A 436 -26.47 11.79 -21.49
N LEU A 437 -27.34 11.14 -22.28
CA LEU A 437 -27.09 9.84 -22.90
C LEU A 437 -26.00 9.88 -23.97
N GLU A 438 -25.80 10.99 -24.68
CA GLU A 438 -24.70 11.21 -25.62
C GLU A 438 -23.34 11.06 -24.91
N GLY A 439 -23.15 11.73 -23.77
CA GLY A 439 -21.92 11.63 -22.99
C GLY A 439 -21.75 10.27 -22.29
N ILE A 440 -22.84 9.64 -21.82
CA ILE A 440 -22.81 8.26 -21.31
C ILE A 440 -22.34 7.27 -22.40
N LYS A 441 -22.96 7.32 -23.59
CA LYS A 441 -22.55 6.51 -24.76
C LYS A 441 -21.09 6.79 -25.13
N LEU A 442 -20.66 8.05 -25.08
CA LEU A 442 -19.27 8.43 -25.36
C LEU A 442 -18.30 7.84 -24.32
N CYS A 443 -18.69 7.74 -23.05
CA CYS A 443 -17.88 7.10 -22.00
C CYS A 443 -17.85 5.56 -22.11
N CYS A 444 -18.96 4.93 -22.49
CA CYS A 444 -19.07 3.46 -22.57
C CYS A 444 -18.55 2.85 -23.88
N ASN A 445 -18.62 3.56 -25.02
CA ASN A 445 -18.10 3.09 -26.31
C ASN A 445 -16.57 3.26 -26.44
N GLN A 446 -15.85 3.00 -25.35
CA GLN A 446 -14.41 3.18 -25.22
C GLN A 446 -13.64 1.87 -25.24
N GLY A 447 -14.25 0.79 -25.73
CA GLY A 447 -13.70 -0.57 -25.73
C GLY A 447 -12.37 -0.79 -26.47
N TYR A 448 -11.69 0.26 -26.95
CA TYR A 448 -10.35 0.13 -27.52
C TYR A 448 -9.26 0.06 -26.44
N LEU A 449 -8.20 -0.70 -26.72
CA LEU A 449 -7.04 -0.84 -25.86
C LEU A 449 -5.76 -1.03 -26.69
N LYS A 450 -4.60 -0.82 -26.04
CA LYS A 450 -3.28 -1.06 -26.60
C LYS A 450 -2.56 -2.16 -25.81
N PHE A 451 -2.01 -3.15 -26.50
CA PHE A 451 -1.16 -4.21 -25.97
C PHE A 451 -0.02 -4.50 -26.95
N ASN A 452 1.23 -4.60 -26.46
CA ASN A 452 2.44 -4.84 -27.27
C ASN A 452 2.50 -4.05 -28.58
N ASN A 453 2.22 -2.75 -28.48
CA ASN A 453 2.09 -1.78 -29.58
C ASN A 453 0.96 -2.00 -30.61
N VAL A 454 0.27 -3.13 -30.58
CA VAL A 454 -0.95 -3.39 -31.37
C VAL A 454 -2.16 -2.77 -30.66
N TYR A 455 -3.15 -2.35 -31.46
CA TYR A 455 -4.41 -1.80 -31.01
C TYR A 455 -5.53 -2.82 -31.24
N TYR A 456 -6.45 -2.90 -30.28
CA TYR A 456 -7.60 -3.80 -30.32
C TYR A 456 -8.87 -3.05 -29.88
N ARG A 457 -10.04 -3.56 -30.24
CA ARG A 457 -11.36 -3.17 -29.76
C ARG A 457 -12.07 -4.39 -29.19
N GLN A 458 -12.39 -4.33 -27.91
CA GLN A 458 -13.36 -5.21 -27.27
C GLN A 458 -14.74 -5.01 -27.93
N THR A 459 -15.33 -6.08 -28.47
CA THR A 459 -16.57 -6.06 -29.27
C THR A 459 -17.82 -6.00 -28.40
N SER A 460 -17.77 -6.58 -27.20
CA SER A 460 -18.90 -6.73 -26.27
C SER A 460 -18.49 -6.47 -24.81
N GLY A 461 -19.43 -5.98 -24.01
CA GLY A 461 -19.20 -5.69 -22.59
C GLY A 461 -18.60 -4.32 -22.30
N GLN A 462 -17.99 -4.20 -21.12
CA GLN A 462 -17.17 -3.07 -20.70
C GLN A 462 -15.77 -3.53 -20.29
N GLN A 463 -14.81 -2.61 -20.33
CA GLN A 463 -13.46 -2.80 -19.81
C GLN A 463 -13.47 -2.71 -18.26
N MET A 464 -12.42 -3.25 -17.63
CA MET A 464 -12.21 -3.28 -16.17
C MET A 464 -10.95 -2.52 -15.77
#